data_AF-A0A9D4CFB8-F1
#
_entry.id   AF-A0A9D4CFB8-F1
#
_cell.length_a   1.000
_cell.length_b   1.000
_cell.length_c   1.000
_cell.angle_alpha   90.00
_cell.angle_beta   90.00
_cell.angle_gamma   90.00
#
_symmetry.space_group_name_H-M   'P 1'
#
loop_
_entity.id
_entity.type
_entity.pdbx_description
1 polymer ?
#
loop_
_entity_poly.entity_id
_entity_poly.type
_entity_poly.pdbx_seq_one_letter_code
_entity_poly.pdbx_strand_id
1 'polypeptide(L)'
;MYVIPRFLYGIEVQVLSSTNLRKLEAFQRKILRHLQGLPERSSNAALYTLIGAEPIELVIERNRMALFLNIARLPGSVEHQVLHRQLAMSNPDRNSFSTSIREILHKYNLPPSEDLLQNPPSKHQWKTTFRNATTDYWESTWKDELSIQSIAKYIQVQSPLIGHPHNLWA
;
A
#
# COMPACT_ATOMS: atom_id res chain seq x y z
N MET A 1 -1.38 -22.46 -17.78
CA MET A 1 -0.68 -21.79 -16.65
C MET A 1 -0.27 -20.40 -17.15
N TYR A 2 -1.08 -19.37 -16.90
CA TYR A 2 -0.78 -18.02 -17.37
C TYR A 2 0.23 -17.38 -16.41
N VAL A 3 1.48 -17.25 -16.86
CA VAL A 3 2.50 -16.46 -16.17
C VAL A 3 2.20 -15.00 -16.47
N ILE A 4 1.47 -14.32 -15.58
CA ILE A 4 1.30 -12.87 -15.68
C ILE A 4 2.64 -12.24 -15.28
N PRO A 5 3.33 -11.52 -16.18
CA PRO A 5 4.53 -10.79 -15.81
C PRO A 5 4.12 -9.70 -14.82
N ARG A 6 4.49 -9.88 -13.55
CA ARG A 6 4.37 -8.82 -12.55
C ARG A 6 5.51 -7.85 -12.79
N PHE A 7 5.22 -6.73 -13.46
CA PHE A 7 6.15 -5.61 -13.69
C PHE A 7 6.76 -5.02 -12.39
N LEU A 8 6.32 -5.47 -11.22
CA LEU A 8 6.76 -5.00 -9.92
C LEU A 8 7.74 -5.93 -9.21
N TYR A 9 8.17 -7.04 -9.81
CA TYR A 9 9.11 -7.96 -9.17
C TYR A 9 10.44 -7.27 -8.84
N GLY A 10 10.91 -7.35 -7.60
CA GLY A 10 12.13 -6.72 -7.12
C GLY A 10 11.98 -5.25 -6.69
N ILE A 11 10.85 -4.60 -6.97
CA ILE A 11 10.57 -3.24 -6.48
C ILE A 11 10.32 -3.24 -4.96
N GLU A 12 9.89 -4.38 -4.40
CA GLU A 12 9.80 -4.57 -2.96
C GLU A 12 11.15 -4.47 -2.26
N VAL A 13 12.26 -4.80 -2.94
CA VAL A 13 13.61 -4.65 -2.38
C VAL A 13 14.16 -3.25 -2.63
N GLN A 14 13.74 -2.61 -3.73
CA GLN A 14 14.17 -1.25 -4.05
C GLN A 14 13.47 -0.23 -3.15
N VAL A 15 14.30 0.54 -2.44
CA VAL A 15 13.82 1.69 -1.68
C VAL A 15 13.61 2.85 -2.66
N LEU A 16 12.42 2.89 -3.26
CA LEU A 16 12.03 3.96 -4.16
C LEU A 16 12.03 5.30 -3.41
N SER A 17 12.61 6.33 -4.02
CA SER A 17 12.50 7.69 -3.51
C SER A 17 11.04 8.15 -3.57
N SER A 18 10.65 9.01 -2.63
CA SER A 18 9.32 9.65 -2.61
C SER A 18 8.99 10.34 -3.94
N THR A 19 10.00 10.92 -4.61
CA THR A 19 9.87 11.51 -5.94
C THR A 19 9.48 10.49 -7.00
N ASN A 20 10.10 9.31 -7.02
CA ASN A 20 9.77 8.27 -7.99
C ASN A 20 8.41 7.63 -7.71
N LEU A 21 8.06 7.46 -6.43
CA LEU A 21 6.74 6.99 -6.03
C LEU A 21 5.63 7.95 -6.50
N ARG A 22 5.82 9.25 -6.30
CA ARG A 22 4.89 10.29 -6.80
C ARG A 22 4.73 10.26 -8.32
N LYS A 23 5.82 10.01 -9.06
CA LYS A 23 5.76 9.86 -10.53
C LYS A 23 4.92 8.64 -10.94
N LEU A 24 5.11 7.50 -10.27
CA LEU A 24 4.31 6.28 -10.51
C LEU A 24 2.83 6.50 -10.20
N GLU A 25 2.52 7.14 -9.07
CA GLU A 25 1.14 7.49 -8.75
C GLU A 25 0.53 8.47 -9.75
N ALA A 26 1.27 9.50 -10.17
CA ALA A 26 0.80 10.44 -11.19
C ALA A 26 0.48 9.71 -12.51
N PHE A 27 1.34 8.76 -12.90
CA PHE A 27 1.12 7.92 -14.07
C PHE A 27 -0.11 7.02 -13.92
N GLN A 28 -0.27 6.32 -12.79
CA GLN A 28 -1.45 5.51 -12.51
C GLN A 28 -2.72 6.36 -12.58
N ARG A 29 -2.74 7.52 -11.89
CA ARG A 29 -3.88 8.43 -11.88
C ARG A 29 -4.22 8.94 -13.28
N LYS A 30 -3.20 9.23 -14.11
CA LYS A 30 -3.41 9.61 -15.51
C LYS A 30 -4.13 8.50 -16.27
N ILE A 31 -3.67 7.26 -16.18
CA ILE A 31 -4.32 6.11 -16.83
C ILE A 31 -5.76 5.93 -16.36
N LEU A 32 -5.99 5.93 -15.04
CA LEU A 32 -7.32 5.74 -14.47
C LEU A 32 -8.30 6.84 -14.92
N ARG A 33 -7.84 8.09 -15.06
CA ARG A 33 -8.67 9.18 -15.60
C ARG A 33 -9.07 8.93 -17.04
N HIS A 34 -8.11 8.52 -17.88
CA HIS A 34 -8.38 8.22 -19.28
C HIS A 34 -9.36 7.05 -19.42
N LEU A 35 -9.20 6.00 -18.60
CA LEU A 35 -10.11 4.85 -18.58
C LEU A 35 -11.55 5.24 -18.20
N GLN A 36 -11.71 6.18 -17.27
CA GLN A 36 -13.03 6.63 -16.80
C GLN A 36 -13.60 7.82 -17.60
N GLY A 37 -12.86 8.35 -18.58
CA GLY A 37 -13.25 9.57 -19.31
C GLY A 37 -13.32 10.83 -18.43
N LEU A 38 -12.59 10.87 -17.32
CA LEU A 38 -12.64 11.97 -16.36
C LEU A 38 -11.68 13.11 -16.74
N PRO A 39 -12.07 14.39 -16.55
CA PRO A 39 -11.17 15.53 -16.75
C PRO A 39 -9.90 15.46 -15.87
N GLU A 40 -8.80 16.08 -16.32
CA GLU A 40 -7.54 16.11 -15.55
C GLU A 40 -7.70 16.76 -14.17
N ARG A 41 -8.63 17.70 -14.03
CA ARG A 41 -8.96 18.41 -12.79
C ARG A 41 -9.78 17.58 -11.80
N SER A 42 -10.18 16.36 -12.17
CA SER A 42 -10.96 15.49 -11.30
C SER A 42 -10.15 15.08 -10.07
N SER A 43 -10.82 15.08 -8.92
CA SER A 43 -10.26 14.69 -7.64
C SER A 43 -9.65 13.29 -7.66
N ASN A 44 -8.50 13.13 -7.00
CA ASN A 44 -7.85 11.83 -6.86
C ASN A 44 -8.69 10.88 -6.02
N ALA A 45 -9.26 11.35 -4.90
CA ALA A 45 -10.16 10.53 -4.09
C ALA A 45 -11.38 10.06 -4.88
N ALA A 46 -11.99 10.95 -5.67
CA ALA A 46 -13.11 10.58 -6.55
C ALA A 46 -12.68 9.54 -7.59
N LEU A 47 -11.50 9.72 -8.18
CA LEU A 47 -10.95 8.80 -9.18
C LEU A 47 -10.81 7.37 -8.64
N TYR A 48 -10.24 7.21 -7.44
CA TYR A 48 -10.06 5.91 -6.80
C TYR A 48 -11.38 5.34 -6.29
N THR A 49 -12.26 6.18 -5.73
CA THR A 49 -13.60 5.77 -5.24
C THR A 49 -14.49 5.25 -6.36
N LEU A 50 -14.47 5.88 -7.54
CA LEU A 50 -15.34 5.50 -8.65
C LEU A 50 -14.94 4.15 -9.26
N ILE A 51 -13.65 3.89 -9.43
CA ILE A 51 -13.16 2.65 -10.07
C ILE A 51 -12.84 1.53 -9.07
N GLY A 52 -12.73 1.85 -7.79
CA GLY A 52 -12.32 0.92 -6.73
C GLY A 52 -10.87 0.42 -6.86
N ALA A 53 -10.00 1.19 -7.53
CA ALA A 53 -8.60 0.77 -7.73
C ALA A 53 -7.75 1.04 -6.48
N GLU A 54 -6.78 0.17 -6.25
CA GLU A 54 -5.77 0.36 -5.22
C GLU A 54 -4.71 1.38 -5.66
N PRO A 55 -4.28 2.30 -4.78
CA PRO A 55 -3.10 3.11 -5.04
C PRO A 55 -1.87 2.25 -5.31
N ILE A 56 -1.04 2.65 -6.27
CA ILE A 56 0.19 1.92 -6.60
C ILE A 56 1.15 1.85 -5.40
N GLU A 57 1.14 2.88 -4.54
CA GLU A 57 1.86 2.89 -3.27
C GLU A 57 1.45 1.69 -2.41
N LEU A 58 0.15 1.48 -2.18
CA LEU A 58 -0.37 0.36 -1.41
C LEU A 58 0.07 -1.00 -2.00
N VAL A 59 0.08 -1.12 -3.32
CA VAL A 59 0.54 -2.35 -4.00
C VAL A 59 2.02 -2.63 -3.70
N ILE A 60 2.87 -1.60 -3.76
CA ILE A 60 4.30 -1.72 -3.47
C ILE A 60 4.52 -2.07 -1.99
N GLU A 61 3.87 -1.34 -1.08
CA GLU A 61 3.98 -1.57 0.36
C GLU A 61 3.51 -2.98 0.74
N ARG A 62 2.41 -3.47 0.14
CA ARG A 62 1.95 -4.85 0.31
C ARG A 62 3.00 -5.88 -0.09
N ASN A 63 3.69 -5.67 -1.21
CA ASN A 63 4.75 -6.57 -1.66
C ASN A 63 5.96 -6.51 -0.72
N ARG A 64 6.34 -5.32 -0.22
CA ARG A 64 7.39 -5.15 0.80
C ARG A 64 7.07 -5.90 2.08
N MET A 65 5.86 -5.72 2.61
CA MET A 65 5.42 -6.41 3.81
C MET A 65 5.33 -7.93 3.62
N ALA A 66 4.95 -8.39 2.43
CA ALA A 66 4.96 -9.81 2.09
C ALA A 66 6.39 -10.38 2.12
N LEU A 67 7.37 -9.69 1.55
CA LEU A 67 8.78 -10.09 1.61
C LEU A 67 9.28 -10.11 3.06
N PHE A 68 9.05 -9.03 3.80
CA PHE A 68 9.44 -8.91 5.21
C PHE A 68 8.93 -10.09 6.04
N LEU A 69 7.64 -10.42 5.94
CA LEU A 69 7.07 -11.52 6.71
C LEU A 69 7.48 -12.91 6.22
N ASN A 70 7.79 -13.07 4.94
CA ASN A 70 8.36 -14.33 4.47
C ASN A 70 9.73 -14.57 5.12
N ILE A 71 10.56 -13.52 5.23
CA ILE A 71 11.86 -13.62 5.92
C ILE A 71 11.67 -13.79 7.44
N ALA A 72 10.74 -13.05 8.04
CA ALA A 72 10.45 -13.16 9.49
C ALA A 72 10.04 -14.58 9.91
N ARG A 73 9.30 -15.30 9.06
CA ARG A 73 8.85 -16.68 9.30
C ARG A 73 9.92 -17.76 9.05
N LEU A 74 11.13 -17.39 8.67
CA LEU A 74 12.24 -18.32 8.40
C LEU A 74 13.33 -18.19 9.47
N PRO A 75 13.04 -18.55 10.74
CA PRO A 75 14.04 -18.44 11.81
C PRO A 75 15.27 -19.29 11.48
N GLY A 76 16.46 -18.74 11.74
CA GLY A 76 17.74 -19.40 11.49
C GLY A 76 18.31 -19.21 10.08
N SER A 77 17.55 -18.68 9.11
CA SER A 77 18.08 -18.35 7.79
C SER A 77 19.04 -17.16 7.85
N VAL A 78 19.95 -17.05 6.87
CA VAL A 78 20.89 -15.91 6.77
C VAL A 78 20.11 -14.61 6.56
N GLU A 79 19.07 -14.65 5.74
CA GLU A 79 18.19 -13.52 5.46
C GLU A 79 17.50 -13.03 6.73
N HIS A 80 17.02 -13.94 7.58
CA HIS A 80 16.41 -13.60 8.87
C HIS A 80 17.42 -12.92 9.80
N GLN A 81 18.63 -13.47 9.91
CA GLN A 81 19.70 -12.87 10.73
C GLN A 81 20.10 -11.48 10.23
N VAL A 82 20.22 -11.32 8.92
CA VAL A 82 20.51 -10.02 8.28
C VAL A 82 19.40 -9.02 8.55
N LEU A 83 18.14 -9.42 8.36
CA LEU A 83 16.98 -8.56 8.60
C LEU A 83 16.89 -8.13 10.07
N HIS A 84 17.05 -9.08 11.00
CA HIS A 84 17.05 -8.81 12.43
C HIS A 84 18.14 -7.80 12.81
N ARG A 85 19.37 -8.00 12.30
CA ARG A 85 20.48 -7.07 12.49
C ARG A 85 20.21 -5.70 11.87
N GLN A 86 19.69 -5.66 10.65
CA GLN A 86 19.38 -4.41 9.95
C GLN A 86 18.34 -3.60 10.70
N LEU A 87 17.29 -4.23 11.23
CA LEU A 87 16.29 -3.54 12.05
C LEU A 87 16.88 -3.04 13.38
N ALA A 88 17.72 -3.83 14.05
CA ALA A 88 18.40 -3.38 15.27
C ALA A 88 19.37 -2.21 15.03
N MET A 89 20.01 -2.16 13.85
CA MET A 89 21.04 -1.16 13.51
C MET A 89 20.53 -0.01 12.64
N SER A 90 19.27 -0.05 12.18
CA SER A 90 18.79 0.91 11.20
C SER A 90 18.70 2.30 11.82
N ASN A 91 19.46 3.23 11.26
CA ASN A 91 19.33 4.64 11.54
C ASN A 91 18.06 5.17 10.82
N PRO A 92 17.12 5.82 11.55
CA PRO A 92 15.91 6.37 10.97
C PRO A 92 16.16 7.39 9.84
N ASP A 93 17.33 8.05 9.80
CA ASP A 93 17.65 9.06 8.78
C ASP A 93 18.06 8.46 7.42
N ARG A 94 18.22 7.13 7.32
CA ARG A 94 18.67 6.47 6.09
C ARG A 94 17.50 5.81 5.37
N ASN A 95 17.40 6.07 4.06
CA ASN A 95 16.45 5.42 3.18
C ASN A 95 16.85 3.95 2.97
N SER A 96 16.32 3.05 3.79
CA SER A 96 16.66 1.62 3.82
C SER A 96 15.41 0.74 3.83
N PHE A 97 15.56 -0.54 3.49
CA PHE A 97 14.45 -1.50 3.54
C PHE A 97 13.82 -1.53 4.95
N SER A 98 14.63 -1.66 6.00
CA SER A 98 14.18 -1.61 7.40
C SER A 98 13.42 -0.33 7.76
N THR A 99 13.90 0.83 7.30
CA THR A 99 13.22 2.12 7.52
C THR A 99 11.86 2.11 6.83
N SER A 100 11.78 1.64 5.58
CA SER A 100 10.52 1.56 4.83
C SER A 100 9.51 0.63 5.49
N ILE A 101 9.94 -0.49 6.09
CA ILE A 101 9.05 -1.38 6.83
C ILE A 101 8.47 -0.67 8.05
N ARG A 102 9.29 0.05 8.83
CA ARG A 102 8.82 0.83 9.99
C ARG A 102 7.84 1.92 9.59
N GLU A 103 8.12 2.64 8.50
CA GLU A 103 7.22 3.66 7.96
C GLU A 103 5.86 3.07 7.57
N ILE A 104 5.84 1.93 6.90
CA ILE A 104 4.60 1.23 6.51
C ILE A 104 3.83 0.79 7.76
N LEU A 105 4.51 0.18 8.73
CA LEU A 105 3.87 -0.27 9.97
C LEU A 105 3.27 0.90 10.75
N HIS A 106 4.01 2.00 10.85
CA HIS A 106 3.54 3.23 11.49
C HIS A 106 2.34 3.84 10.75
N LYS A 107 2.43 3.97 9.41
CA LYS A 107 1.36 4.54 8.55
C LYS A 107 0.02 3.85 8.75
N TYR A 108 0.02 2.53 8.87
CA TYR A 108 -1.19 1.72 9.03
C TYR A 108 -1.50 1.33 10.47
N ASN A 109 -0.82 1.93 11.47
CA ASN A 109 -0.98 1.60 12.88
C ASN A 109 -0.90 0.08 13.17
N LEU A 110 0.08 -0.58 12.56
CA LEU A 110 0.34 -2.00 12.69
C LEU A 110 1.38 -2.29 13.80
N PRO A 111 1.47 -3.54 14.29
CA PRO A 111 2.46 -3.90 15.30
C PRO A 111 3.90 -3.57 14.85
N PRO A 112 4.77 -3.14 15.78
CA PRO A 112 6.18 -2.86 15.49
C PRO A 112 6.90 -4.04 14.80
N SER A 113 7.94 -3.71 14.04
CA SER A 113 8.73 -4.71 13.30
C SER A 113 9.33 -5.78 14.20
N GLU A 114 9.71 -5.40 15.41
CA GLU A 114 10.33 -6.24 16.43
C GLU A 114 9.35 -7.31 16.93
N ASP A 115 8.11 -6.92 17.21
CA ASP A 115 7.04 -7.84 17.62
C ASP A 115 6.72 -8.84 16.51
N LEU A 116 6.67 -8.36 15.26
CA LEU A 116 6.42 -9.20 14.09
C LEU A 116 7.58 -10.16 13.77
N LEU A 117 8.81 -9.81 14.15
CA LEU A 117 9.96 -10.71 14.02
C LEU A 117 9.96 -11.81 15.08
N GLN A 118 9.60 -11.47 16.33
CA GLN A 118 9.57 -12.44 17.42
C GLN A 118 8.40 -13.42 17.27
N ASN A 119 7.22 -12.90 16.91
CA ASN A 119 5.99 -13.67 16.80
C ASN A 119 5.31 -13.42 15.45
N PRO A 120 5.86 -13.95 14.34
CA PRO A 120 5.34 -13.66 13.02
C PRO A 120 3.93 -14.26 12.85
N PRO A 121 2.91 -13.46 12.49
CA PRO A 121 1.56 -13.96 12.28
C PRO A 121 1.51 -14.96 11.13
N SER A 122 0.50 -15.83 11.08
CA SER A 122 0.30 -16.70 9.92
C SER A 122 0.02 -15.90 8.65
N LYS A 123 0.26 -16.51 7.48
CA LYS A 123 0.01 -15.85 6.18
C LYS A 123 -1.42 -15.36 6.04
N HIS A 124 -2.38 -16.15 6.49
CA HIS A 124 -3.80 -15.81 6.44
C HIS A 124 -4.14 -14.66 7.40
N GLN A 125 -3.72 -14.77 8.66
CA GLN A 125 -3.93 -13.72 9.67
C GLN A 125 -3.38 -12.39 9.19
N TRP A 126 -2.12 -12.36 8.72
CA TRP A 126 -1.51 -11.14 8.21
C TRP A 126 -2.27 -10.56 7.03
N LYS A 127 -2.66 -11.39 6.06
CA LYS A 127 -3.40 -10.91 4.89
C LYS A 127 -4.68 -10.19 5.29
N THR A 128 -5.41 -10.73 6.27
CA THR A 128 -6.62 -10.10 6.80
C THR A 128 -6.30 -8.83 7.58
N THR A 129 -5.37 -8.87 8.53
CA THR A 129 -4.98 -7.71 9.35
C THR A 129 -4.50 -6.54 8.48
N PHE A 130 -3.58 -6.82 7.55
CA PHE A 130 -3.03 -5.81 6.65
C PHE A 130 -4.09 -5.26 5.70
N ARG A 131 -4.98 -6.12 5.17
CA ARG A 131 -6.09 -5.67 4.32
C ARG A 131 -7.02 -4.73 5.08
N ASN A 132 -7.42 -5.09 6.30
CA ASN A 132 -8.32 -4.26 7.10
C ASN A 132 -7.67 -2.92 7.43
N ALA A 133 -6.45 -2.93 7.98
CA ALA A 133 -5.73 -1.70 8.34
C ALA A 133 -5.51 -0.76 7.13
N THR A 134 -5.16 -1.31 5.97
CA THR A 134 -4.97 -0.51 4.75
C THR A 134 -6.29 -0.01 4.19
N THR A 135 -7.36 -0.82 4.23
CA THR A 135 -8.70 -0.38 3.79
C THR A 135 -9.21 0.75 4.67
N ASP A 136 -9.12 0.61 5.99
CA ASP A 136 -9.57 1.62 6.95
C ASP A 136 -8.81 2.94 6.78
N TYR A 137 -7.48 2.87 6.59
CA TYR A 137 -6.64 4.05 6.34
C TYR A 137 -7.03 4.77 5.03
N TRP A 138 -7.17 4.04 3.92
CA TRP A 138 -7.48 4.68 2.64
C TRP A 138 -8.94 5.16 2.56
N GLU A 139 -9.89 4.43 3.15
CA GLU A 139 -11.28 4.89 3.23
C GLU A 139 -11.41 6.17 4.05
N SER A 140 -10.73 6.28 5.19
CA SER A 140 -10.70 7.52 5.98
C SER A 140 -10.03 8.66 5.21
N THR A 141 -8.84 8.43 4.66
CA THR A 141 -8.10 9.42 3.86
C THR A 141 -8.95 9.99 2.71
N TRP A 142 -9.64 9.12 1.95
CA TRP A 142 -10.46 9.57 0.83
C TRP A 142 -11.77 10.23 1.26
N LYS A 143 -12.40 9.77 2.35
CA LYS A 143 -13.58 10.46 2.91
C LYS A 143 -13.22 11.88 3.34
N ASP A 144 -12.07 12.05 4.00
CA ASP A 144 -11.57 13.36 4.42
C ASP A 144 -11.29 14.25 3.20
N GLU A 145 -10.58 13.75 2.18
CA GLU A 145 -10.33 14.50 0.94
C GLU A 145 -11.61 14.93 0.21
N LEU A 146 -12.61 14.03 0.14
CA LEU A 146 -13.88 14.33 -0.52
C LEU A 146 -14.72 15.33 0.28
N SER A 147 -14.65 15.29 1.62
CA SER A 147 -15.39 16.22 2.49
C SER A 147 -14.97 17.69 2.29
N ILE A 148 -13.71 17.91 1.95
CA ILE A 148 -13.14 19.24 1.70
C ILE A 148 -13.59 19.78 0.34
N GLN A 149 -13.97 18.91 -0.60
CA GLN A 149 -14.26 19.29 -1.98
C GLN A 149 -15.76 19.50 -2.22
N SER A 150 -16.14 20.77 -2.44
CA SER A 150 -17.53 21.21 -2.61
C SER A 150 -18.31 20.49 -3.73
N ILE A 151 -17.63 20.03 -4.77
CA ILE A 151 -18.23 19.32 -5.93
C ILE A 151 -18.33 17.82 -5.67
N ALA A 152 -17.44 17.26 -4.83
CA ALA A 152 -17.35 15.84 -4.59
C ALA A 152 -18.35 15.30 -3.55
N LYS A 153 -19.10 16.20 -2.89
CA LYS A 153 -20.16 15.88 -1.91
C LYS A 153 -21.26 14.93 -2.43
N TYR A 154 -21.42 14.82 -3.75
CA TYR A 154 -22.42 13.95 -4.36
C TYR A 154 -21.90 12.53 -4.63
N ILE A 155 -20.59 12.29 -4.50
CA ILE A 155 -20.00 10.97 -4.64
C ILE A 155 -20.13 10.26 -3.30
N GLN A 156 -21.02 9.26 -3.23
CA GLN A 156 -21.13 8.43 -2.05
C GLN A 156 -19.96 7.44 -2.01
N VAL A 157 -19.20 7.48 -0.92
CA VAL A 157 -18.10 6.55 -0.71
C VAL A 157 -18.69 5.19 -0.34
N GLN A 158 -18.62 4.22 -1.25
CA GLN A 158 -19.10 2.86 -1.02
C GLN A 158 -18.05 2.06 -0.24
N SER A 159 -18.52 1.22 0.69
CA SER A 159 -17.67 0.25 1.40
C SER A 159 -18.13 -1.17 1.04
N PRO A 160 -17.21 -2.09 0.68
CA PRO A 160 -15.76 -1.91 0.58
C PRO A 160 -15.37 -1.12 -0.67
N LEU A 161 -14.43 -0.18 -0.54
CA LEU A 161 -14.05 0.68 -1.66
C LEU A 161 -12.96 0.08 -2.55
N ILE A 162 -11.99 -0.58 -1.92
CA ILE A 162 -10.89 -1.21 -2.64
C ILE A 162 -11.35 -2.54 -3.27
N GLY A 163 -11.11 -2.69 -4.57
CA GLY A 163 -11.43 -3.87 -5.36
C GLY A 163 -12.88 -3.92 -5.85
N HIS A 164 -13.69 -2.90 -5.58
CA HIS A 164 -15.10 -2.85 -5.94
C HIS A 164 -15.39 -1.52 -6.65
N PRO A 165 -15.67 -1.53 -7.97
CA PRO A 165 -16.04 -0.30 -8.66
C PRO A 165 -17.36 0.23 -8.11
N HIS A 166 -17.51 1.55 -8.13
CA HIS A 166 -18.72 2.20 -7.64
C HIS A 166 -19.94 1.77 -8.47
N ASN A 167 -21.11 1.64 -7.84
CA ASN A 167 -22.39 1.30 -8.50
C ASN A 167 -22.82 2.25 -9.64
N LEU A 168 -22.09 3.33 -9.89
CA LEU A 168 -22.35 4.20 -11.05
C LEU A 168 -21.95 3.51 -12.37
N TRP A 169 -21.12 2.48 -12.29
CA TRP A 169 -20.69 1.65 -13.40
C TRP A 169 -21.42 0.30 -13.48
N ALA A 170 -22.41 0.07 -12.60
CA ALA A 170 -23.19 -1.18 -12.52
C ALA A 170 -24.42 -1.15 -13.44
#